data_AF-A0A926V400-F1
#
_entry.id   AF-A0A926V400-F1
#
_cell.length_a   1.000
_cell.length_b   1.000
_cell.length_c   1.000
_cell.angle_alpha   90.00
_cell.angle_beta   90.00
_cell.angle_gamma   90.00
#
_symmetry.space_group_name_H-M   'P 1'
#
loop_
_entity.id
_entity.type
_entity.pdbx_description
1 polymer ?
#
loop_
_entity_poly.entity_id
_entity_poly.type
_entity_poly.pdbx_seq_one_letter_code
_entity_poly.pdbx_strand_id
1 'polypeptide(L)'
;MGTQSTAKTIFLLASMVGWLIVGAALMYLFPLMADQFVASELTHRWMETLGRSGYDPMLAWVGGGSALTLTVAGNILWYQRFEGKL
;
A
#
# COMPACT_ATOMS: atom_id res chain seq x y z
N MET A 1 -24.06 21.59 -8.88
CA MET A 1 -23.14 20.54 -8.39
C MET A 1 -23.36 19.33 -9.28
N GLY A 2 -22.37 18.95 -10.08
CA GLY A 2 -22.54 17.89 -11.09
C GLY A 2 -22.82 16.53 -10.42
N THR A 3 -23.83 15.83 -10.89
CA THR A 3 -24.26 14.53 -10.38
C THR A 3 -23.12 13.51 -10.53
N GLN A 4 -22.61 13.00 -9.41
CA GLN A 4 -21.59 11.95 -9.40
C GLN A 4 -22.20 10.66 -9.97
N SER A 5 -21.60 10.12 -11.04
CA SER A 5 -22.08 8.85 -11.61
C SER A 5 -21.76 7.68 -10.68
N THR A 6 -22.61 6.66 -10.67
CA THR A 6 -22.37 5.41 -9.92
C THR A 6 -21.00 4.81 -10.23
N ALA A 7 -20.57 4.86 -11.50
CA ALA A 7 -19.26 4.39 -11.92
C ALA A 7 -18.11 5.16 -11.24
N LYS A 8 -18.21 6.49 -11.14
CA LYS A 8 -17.21 7.31 -10.45
C LYS A 8 -17.18 7.03 -8.95
N THR A 9 -18.33 6.77 -8.33
CA THR A 9 -18.39 6.37 -6.92
C THR A 9 -17.70 5.03 -6.68
N ILE A 10 -17.98 4.01 -7.50
CA ILE A 10 -17.34 2.69 -7.40
C ILE A 10 -15.82 2.81 -7.59
N PHE A 11 -15.39 3.57 -8.60
CA PHE A 11 -13.97 3.81 -8.84
C PHE A 11 -13.27 4.43 -7.63
N LEU A 12 -13.85 5.48 -7.05
CA LEU A 12 -13.26 6.15 -5.89
C LEU A 12 -13.19 5.22 -4.68
N LEU A 13 -14.24 4.44 -4.41
CA LEU A 13 -14.25 3.47 -3.31
C LEU A 13 -13.17 2.39 -3.50
N ALA A 14 -13.06 1.83 -4.71
CA ALA A 14 -12.03 0.85 -5.03
C ALA A 14 -10.62 1.46 -4.90
N SER A 15 -10.42 2.69 -5.37
CA SER A 15 -9.15 3.39 -5.22
C SER A 15 -8.80 3.66 -3.76
N MET A 16 -9.78 4.02 -2.92
CA MET A 16 -9.57 4.21 -1.48
C MET A 16 -9.09 2.93 -0.83
N VAL A 17 -9.74 1.80 -1.12
CA VAL A 17 -9.31 0.48 -0.61
C VAL A 17 -7.90 0.15 -1.05
N GLY A 18 -7.57 0.39 -2.33
CA GLY A 18 -6.22 0.20 -2.85
C GLY A 18 -5.17 1.00 -2.06
N TRP A 19 -5.40 2.30 -1.86
CA TRP A 19 -4.50 3.16 -1.08
C TRP A 19 -4.41 2.76 0.40
N LEU A 20 -5.50 2.28 1.01
CA LEU A 20 -5.48 1.78 2.39
C LEU A 20 -4.61 0.52 2.51
N ILE A 21 -4.68 -0.40 1.55
CA ILE A 21 -3.82 -1.60 1.53
C ILE A 21 -2.36 -1.19 1.39
N VAL A 22 -2.04 -0.24 0.50
CA VAL A 22 -0.69 0.30 0.35
C VAL A 22 -0.19 0.92 1.65
N GLY A 23 -1.00 1.76 2.30
CA GLY A 23 -0.66 2.36 3.58
C GLY A 23 -0.41 1.32 4.67
N ALA A 24 -1.27 0.31 4.77
CA ALA A 24 -1.12 -0.79 5.73
C ALA A 24 0.17 -1.59 5.48
N ALA A 25 0.50 -1.86 4.21
CA ALA A 25 1.74 -2.56 3.85
C ALA A 25 2.99 -1.75 4.22
N LEU A 26 2.98 -0.43 4.00
CA LEU A 26 4.09 0.46 4.39
C LEU A 26 4.27 0.51 5.91
N MET A 27 3.18 0.56 6.67
CA MET A 27 3.23 0.48 8.14
C MET A 27 3.77 -0.88 8.60
N TYR A 28 3.35 -1.97 7.96
CA TYR A 28 3.81 -3.31 8.29
C TYR A 28 5.30 -3.52 7.96
N LEU A 29 5.81 -2.88 6.90
CA LEU A 29 7.24 -2.93 6.54
C LEU A 29 8.13 -2.05 7.41
N PHE A 30 7.55 -1.17 8.24
CA PHE A 30 8.30 -0.22 9.04
C PHE A 30 9.37 -0.85 9.96
N PRO A 31 9.12 -1.97 10.68
CA PRO A 31 10.14 -2.61 11.49
C PRO A 31 11.36 -3.05 10.69
N LEU A 32 11.14 -3.65 9.52
CA LEU A 32 12.20 -4.06 8.61
C LEU A 32 13.00 -2.85 8.11
N MET A 33 12.31 -1.79 7.69
CA MET A 33 12.98 -0.56 7.23
C MET A 33 13.79 0.09 8.35
N ALA A 34 13.24 0.18 9.56
CA ALA A 34 13.94 0.71 10.72
C ALA A 34 15.21 -0.11 11.02
N ASP A 35 15.11 -1.43 10.94
CA ASP A 35 16.25 -2.31 11.16
C ASP A 35 17.34 -2.17 10.10
N GLN A 36 16.97 -2.00 8.83
CA GLN A 36 17.93 -1.84 7.75
C GLN A 36 18.57 -0.45 7.69
N PHE A 37 17.80 0.61 7.96
CA PHE A 37 18.27 1.99 7.81
C PHE A 37 18.89 2.56 9.09
N VAL A 38 18.36 2.22 10.27
CA VAL A 38 18.92 2.67 11.55
C VAL A 38 19.96 1.67 12.08
N ALA A 39 19.78 0.37 11.81
CA ALA A 39 20.73 -0.69 12.11
C ALA A 39 21.27 -0.67 13.55
N SER A 40 20.38 -0.42 14.52
CA SER A 40 20.72 -0.37 15.94
C SER A 40 20.46 -1.72 16.62
N GLU A 41 21.09 -1.93 17.78
CA GLU A 41 20.82 -3.12 18.59
C GLU A 41 19.35 -3.21 19.03
N LEU A 42 18.72 -2.05 19.26
CA LEU A 42 17.29 -1.97 19.59
C LEU A 42 16.41 -2.46 18.43
N THR A 43 16.70 -2.04 17.19
CA THR A 43 15.93 -2.45 16.01
C THR A 43 16.13 -3.92 15.68
N HIS A 44 17.34 -4.46 15.85
CA HIS A 44 17.60 -5.89 15.66
C HIS A 44 16.83 -6.74 16.66
N ARG A 45 16.83 -6.36 17.95
CA ARG A 45 16.05 -7.07 18.99
C ARG A 45 14.55 -6.97 18.76
N TRP A 46 14.07 -5.83 18.26
CA TRP A 46 12.67 -5.67 17.89
C TRP A 46 12.28 -6.62 16.75
N MET A 47 13.09 -6.69 15.69
CA MET A 47 12.90 -7.62 14.58
C MET A 47 12.98 -9.09 15.01
N GLU A 48 13.92 -9.44 15.89
CA GLU A 48 14.03 -10.80 16.42
C GLU A 48 12.76 -11.20 17.21
N THR A 49 12.25 -10.27 18.04
CA THR A 49 11.01 -10.47 18.80
C THR A 49 9.82 -10.66 17.87
N LEU A 50 9.71 -9.83 16.83
CA LEU A 50 8.66 -9.93 15.82
C LEU A 50 8.75 -11.24 15.02
N GLY A 51 9.95 -11.64 14.60
CA GLY A 51 10.18 -12.90 13.88
C GLY A 51 9.72 -14.11 14.68
N ARG A 52 9.94 -14.13 16.01
CA ARG A 52 9.43 -15.19 16.90
C ARG A 52 7.90 -15.24 16.98
N SER A 53 7.22 -14.11 16.75
CA SER A 53 5.76 -14.03 16.71
C SER A 53 5.14 -14.34 15.34
N GLY A 54 5.95 -14.71 14.34
CA GLY A 54 5.48 -15.03 12.99
C GLY A 54 5.38 -13.83 12.04
N TYR A 55 6.08 -12.74 12.34
CA TYR A 55 6.18 -11.60 11.42
C TYR A 55 6.89 -12.02 10.12
N ASP A 56 6.22 -11.82 8.98
CA ASP A 56 6.76 -12.09 7.65
C ASP A 56 6.68 -10.81 6.79
N PRO A 57 7.76 -10.02 6.68
CA PRO A 57 7.77 -8.80 5.90
C PRO A 57 7.57 -9.05 4.40
N MET A 58 7.83 -10.26 3.91
CA MET A 58 7.67 -10.61 2.50
C MET A 58 6.20 -10.50 2.07
N LEU A 59 5.26 -10.79 2.98
CA LEU A 59 3.82 -10.62 2.74
C LEU A 59 3.46 -9.17 2.42
N ALA A 60 3.98 -8.22 3.19
CA ALA A 60 3.73 -6.80 2.94
C ALA A 60 4.49 -6.28 1.72
N TRP A 61 5.66 -6.83 1.42
CA TRP A 61 6.40 -6.47 0.21
C TRP A 61 5.63 -6.88 -1.05
N VAL A 62 5.24 -8.15 -1.16
CA VAL A 62 4.53 -8.69 -2.33
C VAL A 62 3.10 -8.16 -2.38
N GLY A 63 2.37 -8.20 -1.26
CA GLY A 63 0.99 -7.71 -1.16
C GLY A 63 0.89 -6.19 -1.37
N GLY A 64 1.74 -5.43 -0.70
CA GLY A 64 1.79 -3.97 -0.84
C GLY A 64 2.24 -3.52 -2.23
N GLY A 65 3.28 -4.16 -2.79
CA GLY A 65 3.78 -3.84 -4.13
C GLY A 65 2.76 -4.15 -5.23
N SER A 66 2.07 -5.29 -5.15
CA SER A 66 0.99 -5.63 -6.08
C SER A 66 -0.21 -4.69 -5.94
N ALA A 67 -0.64 -4.37 -4.72
CA ALA A 67 -1.71 -3.41 -4.46
C ALA A 67 -1.37 -2.01 -4.99
N LEU A 68 -0.14 -1.55 -4.80
CA LEU A 68 0.34 -0.27 -5.33
C LEU A 68 0.28 -0.25 -6.86
N THR A 69 0.81 -1.30 -7.50
CA THR A 69 0.82 -1.42 -8.96
C THR A 69 -0.58 -1.38 -9.53
N LEU A 70 -1.50 -2.18 -8.97
CA LEU A 70 -2.90 -2.22 -9.41
C LEU A 70 -3.62 -0.89 -9.16
N THR A 71 -3.38 -0.25 -8.02
CA THR A 71 -4.00 1.03 -7.66
C THR A 71 -3.55 2.14 -8.60
N VAL A 72 -2.25 2.24 -8.87
CA VAL A 72 -1.68 3.24 -9.78
C VAL A 72 -2.16 2.99 -11.21
N ALA A 73 -2.05 1.75 -11.71
CA ALA A 73 -2.50 1.41 -13.06
C ALA A 73 -4.01 1.67 -13.24
N GLY A 74 -4.83 1.27 -12.27
CA GLY A 74 -6.28 1.53 -12.28
C GLY A 74 -6.62 3.01 -12.28
N ASN A 75 -5.90 3.83 -11.51
CA ASN A 75 -6.06 5.28 -11.53
C ASN A 75 -5.66 5.88 -12.88
N ILE A 76 -4.51 5.52 -13.42
CA ILE A 76 -4.04 6.01 -14.73
C ILE A 76 -5.06 5.68 -15.82
N LEU A 77 -5.51 4.43 -15.90
CA LEU A 77 -6.49 3.98 -16.88
C LEU A 77 -7.82 4.75 -16.75
N TRP A 78 -8.27 5.01 -15.52
CA TRP A 78 -9.48 5.80 -15.29
C TRP A 78 -9.34 7.24 -15.79
N TYR A 79 -8.28 7.94 -15.37
CA TYR A 79 -8.08 9.34 -15.76
C TYR A 79 -7.86 9.51 -17.27
N GLN A 80 -7.13 8.58 -17.91
CA GLN A 80 -6.98 8.54 -19.36
C GLN A 80 -8.34 8.33 -20.05
N ARG A 81 -9.13 7.36 -19.60
CA ARG A 81 -10.36 6.96 -20.30
C ARG A 81 -11.52 7.92 -20.11
N PHE A 82 -11.69 8.44 -18.89
CA PHE A 82 -12.90 9.18 -18.50
C PHE A 82 -12.67 10.67 -18.27
N GLU A 83 -11.44 11.10 -18.01
CA GLU A 83 -11.14 12.52 -17.76
C GLU A 83 -10.23 13.15 -18.83
N GLY A 84 -9.64 12.36 -19.73
CA GLY A 84 -8.72 12.85 -20.77
C GLY A 84 -7.45 13.51 -20.20
N LYS A 85 -7.09 13.19 -18.95
CA LYS A 85 -5.95 13.75 -18.23
C LYS A 85 -4.86 12.68 -18.08
N LEU A 86 -3.63 13.10 -18.27
CA LEU A 86 -2.39 12.35 -18.01
C LEU A 86 -1.49 13.18 -17.11
#